data_AF-A0A699XQ59-F1
#
_entry.id   AF-A0A699XQ59-F1
#
_cell.length_a   1.000
_cell.length_b   1.000
_cell.length_c   1.000
_cell.angle_alpha   90.00
_cell.angle_beta   90.00
_cell.angle_gamma   90.00
#
_symmetry.space_group_name_H-M   'P 1'
#
loop_
_entity.id
_entity.type
_entity.pdbx_description
1 polymer ?
#
loop_
_entity_poly.entity_id
_entity_poly.type
_entity_poly.pdbx_seq_one_letter_code
_entity_poly.pdbx_strand_id
1 'polypeptide(L)' 'GGGPLTGFAVAGADKKFVWAQARIEGDKVVVWSDQVAQPTAVRYAWADNPENAALYNKAGLPASTFQTDAL' A
#
# COMPACT_ATOMS: atom_id res chain seq x y z
N GLY A 1 -15.05 -9.51 -4.10
CA GLY A 1 -13.90 -10.04 -3.35
C GLY A 1 -13.64 -9.14 -2.17
N GLY A 2 -13.55 -9.69 -0.96
CA GLY A 2 -13.33 -8.94 0.28
C GLY A 2 -12.06 -9.37 1.02
N GLY A 3 -11.09 -9.94 0.29
CA GLY A 3 -9.81 -10.33 0.85
C GLY A 3 -8.99 -9.11 1.29
N PRO A 4 -8.00 -9.30 2.19
CA PRO A 4 -7.12 -8.24 2.64
C PRO A 4 -6.41 -7.57 1.45
N LEU A 5 -6.32 -6.24 1.49
CA LEU A 5 -5.60 -5.48 0.48
C LEU A 5 -4.10 -5.56 0.79
N THR A 6 -3.35 -6.22 -0.08
CA THR A 6 -1.93 -6.56 0.14
C THR A 6 -1.02 -5.94 -0.91
N GLY A 7 0.29 -5.89 -0.60
CA GLY A 7 1.30 -5.29 -1.47
C GLY A 7 1.64 -3.83 -1.15
N PHE A 8 1.23 -3.32 0.02
CA PHE A 8 1.53 -1.97 0.47
C PHE A 8 2.68 -1.93 1.48
N ALA A 9 3.53 -0.92 1.36
CA ALA A 9 4.53 -0.58 2.37
C ALA A 9 4.49 0.93 2.68
N VAL A 10 4.79 1.29 3.92
CA VAL A 10 4.86 2.70 4.37
C VAL A 10 6.21 3.02 4.98
N ALA A 11 6.61 4.29 4.91
CA ALA A 11 7.79 4.81 5.60
C ALA A 11 7.48 6.17 6.22
N GLY A 12 8.18 6.49 7.31
CA GLY A 12 8.24 7.84 7.84
C GLY A 12 9.34 8.67 7.15
N ALA A 13 9.73 9.77 7.79
CA ALA A 13 10.77 10.68 7.26
C ALA A 13 12.14 10.00 7.05
N ASP A 14 12.40 8.88 7.73
CA ASP A 14 13.63 8.10 7.59
C ASP A 14 13.71 7.27 6.31
N LYS A 15 12.61 7.22 5.53
CA LYS A 15 12.47 6.46 4.28
C LYS A 15 12.72 4.95 4.45
N LYS A 16 12.60 4.43 5.67
CA LYS A 16 12.68 2.99 5.94
C LYS A 16 11.29 2.38 5.78
N PHE A 17 11.12 1.64 4.68
CA PHE A 17 9.84 1.05 4.36
C PHE A 17 9.61 -0.24 5.14
N VAL A 18 8.39 -0.37 5.67
CA VAL A 18 7.89 -1.58 6.32
C VAL A 18 6.59 -2.00 5.64
N TRP A 19 6.30 -3.31 5.64
CA TRP A 19 5.03 -3.82 5.17
C TRP A 19 3.87 -3.24 6.00
N ALA A 20 2.76 -2.95 5.31
CA ALA A 20 1.64 -2.21 5.85
C ALA A 20 0.34 -3.01 5.71
N GLN A 21 -0.59 -2.79 6.63
CA GLN A 21 -1.98 -3.17 6.43
C GLN A 21 -2.65 -2.14 5.52
N ALA A 22 -3.63 -2.59 4.74
CA ALA A 22 -4.44 -1.70 3.94
C ALA A 22 -5.91 -2.14 3.86
N ARG A 23 -6.81 -1.17 3.74
CA ARG A 23 -8.25 -1.38 3.52
C ARG A 23 -8.84 -0.30 2.61
N ILE A 24 -9.95 -0.63 1.98
CA ILE A 24 -10.72 0.33 1.18
C ILE A 24 -11.76 0.99 2.08
N GLU A 25 -11.78 2.32 2.09
CA GLU A 25 -12.82 3.14 2.70
C GLU A 25 -13.40 4.08 1.64
N GLY A 26 -14.58 3.75 1.12
CA GLY A 26 -15.20 4.50 0.03
C GLY A 26 -14.37 4.42 -1.26
N ASP A 27 -13.84 5.56 -1.69
CA ASP A 27 -12.96 5.71 -2.86
C ASP A 27 -11.47 5.76 -2.51
N LYS A 28 -11.12 5.58 -1.23
CA LYS A 28 -9.75 5.66 -0.72
C LYS A 28 -9.23 4.30 -0.30
N VAL A 29 -7.91 4.16 -0.40
CA VAL A 29 -7.16 3.11 0.28
C VAL A 29 -6.50 3.72 1.51
N VAL A 30 -6.85 3.22 2.69
CA VAL A 30 -6.20 3.56 3.95
C VAL A 30 -5.09 2.55 4.19
N VAL A 31 -3.86 3.04 4.37
CA VAL A 31 -2.64 2.23 4.54
C VAL A 31 -1.96 2.64 5.84
N TRP A 32 -1.60 1.68 6.69
CA TRP A 32 -0.97 1.95 7.98
C TRP A 32 -0.04 0.82 8.43
N SER A 33 0.81 1.11 9.41
CA SER A 33 1.63 0.11 10.11
C SER A 33 1.88 0.58 11.54
N ASP A 34 1.72 -0.30 12.53
CA ASP A 34 2.01 0.01 13.94
C ASP A 34 3.50 0.34 14.18
N GLN A 35 4.36 0.05 13.20
CA GLN A 35 5.80 0.36 13.24
C GLN A 35 6.11 1.79 12.76
N VAL A 36 5.16 2.49 12.13
CA VAL A 36 5.34 3.83 11.56
C VAL A 36 4.21 4.75 12.01
N ALA A 37 4.46 5.51 13.07
CA ALA A 37 3.46 6.40 13.67
C ALA A 37 3.07 7.59 12.77
N GLN A 38 4.00 8.05 11.93
CA GLN A 38 3.81 9.20 11.04
C GLN A 38 4.30 8.85 9.62
N PRO A 39 3.49 8.10 8.84
CA PRO A 39 3.86 7.74 7.48
C PRO A 39 3.85 8.97 6.57
N THR A 40 4.92 9.15 5.81
CA THR A 40 5.07 10.23 4.81
C THR A 40 5.16 9.70 3.38
N ALA A 41 5.39 8.40 3.21
CA ALA A 41 5.42 7.75 1.89
C ALA A 41 4.73 6.40 1.90
N VAL A 42 4.10 6.05 0.78
CA VAL A 42 3.48 4.76 0.50
C VAL A 42 4.09 4.17 -0.76
N ARG A 43 4.27 2.84 -0.79
CA ARG A 43 4.65 2.05 -1.96
C ARG A 43 3.59 0.99 -2.20
N TYR A 44 3.29 0.72 -3.47
CA TYR A 44 2.45 -0.40 -3.88
C TYR A 44 3.18 -1.29 -4.89
N ALA A 45 3.11 -2.60 -4.66
CA ALA A 45 3.66 -3.66 -5.50
C ALA A 45 5.18 -3.53 -5.80
N TRP A 46 5.95 -3.03 -4.83
CA TRP A 46 7.42 -3.03 -4.90
C TRP A 46 7.99 -4.37 -4.40
N ALA A 47 9.04 -4.82 -5.10
CA ALA A 47 9.65 -6.14 -5.19
C ALA A 47 9.77 -7.02 -3.92
N ASP A 48 9.85 -8.32 -4.22
CA ASP A 48 10.14 -9.52 -3.40
C ASP A 48 8.97 -10.42 -2.97
N ASN A 49 7.71 -9.99 -3.04
CA ASN A 49 6.58 -10.93 -2.90
C ASN A 49 5.27 -10.45 -3.55
N PRO A 50 5.19 -10.32 -4.88
CA PRO A 50 3.97 -9.86 -5.56
C PRO A 50 2.85 -10.91 -5.59
N GLU A 51 3.04 -12.11 -5.03
CA GLU A 51 2.10 -13.23 -5.16
C GLU A 51 0.68 -12.92 -4.65
N ASN A 52 0.51 -11.84 -3.86
CA ASN A 52 -0.80 -11.40 -3.40
C ASN A 52 -1.06 -9.88 -3.59
N ALA A 53 -0.38 -9.16 -4.47
CA ALA A 53 -0.73 -7.74 -4.68
C ALA A 53 -2.13 -7.61 -5.32
N ALA A 54 -3.12 -7.14 -4.55
CA ALA A 54 -4.53 -7.32 -4.88
C ALA A 54 -5.34 -6.01 -4.86
N LEU A 55 -4.81 -4.93 -5.46
CA LEU A 55 -5.61 -3.74 -5.77
C LEU A 55 -6.14 -3.80 -7.21
N TYR A 56 -7.46 -3.94 -7.33
CA TYR A 56 -8.18 -3.96 -8.60
C TYR A 56 -9.24 -2.86 -8.63
N ASN A 57 -9.44 -2.23 -9.78
CA ASN A 57 -10.52 -1.28 -9.97
C ASN A 57 -11.87 -1.99 -10.24
N LYS A 58 -12.95 -1.22 -10.35
CA LYS A 58 -14.30 -1.75 -10.64
C LYS A 58 -14.43 -2.47 -11.99
N ALA A 59 -13.50 -2.26 -12.92
CA ALA A 59 -13.44 -2.96 -14.20
C ALA A 59 -12.62 -4.26 -14.13
N GLY A 60 -12.12 -4.64 -12.94
CA GLY A 60 -11.31 -5.83 -12.75
C GLY A 60 -9.86 -5.69 -13.24
N LEU A 61 -9.39 -4.46 -13.50
CA LEU A 61 -8.01 -4.22 -13.91
C LEU A 61 -7.11 -4.01 -12.69
N PRO A 62 -5.90 -4.59 -12.67
CA PRO A 62 -4.94 -4.39 -11.59
C PRO A 62 -4.40 -2.94 -11.60
N ALA A 63 -4.12 -2.40 -10.42
CA ALA A 63 -3.37 -1.16 -10.30
C ALA A 63 -1.91 -1.35 -10.72
N SER A 64 -1.32 -0.36 -11.38
CA SER A 64 0.13 -0.31 -11.63
C SER A 64 0.89 -0.07 -10.32
N THR A 65 2.16 -0.44 -10.29
CA THR A 65 3.08 -0.07 -9.21
C THR A 65 3.14 1.46 -9.07
N PHE A 66 3.19 1.95 -7.83
CA PHE A 66 3.35 3.37 -7.56
C PHE A 66 4.07 3.62 -6.24
N GLN A 67 4.61 4.83 -6.11
CA GLN A 67 5.13 5.39 -4.87
C GLN A 67 4.57 6.80 -4.71
N THR A 68 4.23 7.20 -3.49
CA THR A 68 3.97 8.61 -3.15
C THR A 68 5.24 9.27 -2.63
N ASP A 69 5.44 10.55 -2.97
CA ASP A 69 6.58 11.31 -2.48
C ASP A 69 6.44 11.60 -0.98
N ALA A 70 7.58 11.55 -0.28
CA ALA A 70 7.75 12.21 1.01
C ALA A 70 8.29 13.61 0.70
N LEU A 71 7.44 14.62 0.83
CA LEU A 71 7.88 16.02 0.83
C LEU A 71 8.80 16.28 2.03
#